data_AF-A0A2A5AU60-F1
#
_entry.id   AF-A0A2A5AU60-F1
#
_cell.length_a   1.000
_cell.length_b   1.000
_cell.length_c   1.000
_cell.angle_alpha   90.00
_cell.angle_beta   90.00
_cell.angle_gamma   90.00
#
_symmetry.space_group_name_H-M   'P 1'
#
loop_
_entity.id
_entity.type
_entity.pdbx_description
1 polymer ?
#
loop_
_entity_poly.entity_id
_entity_poly.type
_entity_poly.pdbx_seq_one_letter_code
_entity_poly.pdbx_strand_id
1 'polypeptide(L)'
;MEIVSIFAIIEGSLYAVQYDGKSYDEFKTIFDQWQDIEYLEQFFEDNKNDLENGIYNHLSIEDAVNKTIDETSFFELKVLAAAKNSLSNPEAKITLEKAVFHSLHKEVYNNDYIESKAYGTKTNLVKNIRYKIM
;
A
#
# COMPACT_ATOMS: atom_id res chain seq x y z
N MET A 1 3.39 16.14 10.58
CA MET A 1 3.54 15.58 9.23
C MET A 1 2.27 15.94 8.48
N GLU A 2 2.36 16.78 7.46
CA GLU A 2 1.23 17.24 6.65
C GLU A 2 1.43 16.76 5.20
N ILE A 3 0.34 16.35 4.53
CA ILE A 3 0.37 15.98 3.12
C ILE A 3 0.39 17.28 2.31
N VAL A 4 1.44 17.49 1.51
CA VAL A 4 1.56 18.66 0.65
C VAL A 4 0.83 18.44 -0.67
N SER A 5 0.93 17.23 -1.21
CA SER A 5 0.47 16.94 -2.55
C SER A 5 0.25 15.44 -2.76
N ILE A 6 -0.54 15.13 -3.79
CA ILE A 6 -0.77 13.79 -4.29
C ILE A 6 -0.34 13.78 -5.76
N PHE A 7 0.60 12.91 -6.10
CA PHE A 7 1.15 12.77 -7.45
C PHE A 7 0.63 11.51 -8.12
N ALA A 8 0.33 11.62 -9.41
CA ALA A 8 0.08 10.47 -10.25
C ALA A 8 1.41 9.79 -10.60
N ILE A 9 1.59 8.55 -10.15
CA ILE A 9 2.65 7.66 -10.63
C ILE A 9 2.24 7.05 -11.97
N ILE A 10 0.98 6.58 -12.03
CA ILE A 10 0.28 6.21 -13.27
C ILE A 10 -1.08 6.91 -13.23
N GLU A 11 -1.25 7.92 -14.07
CA GLU A 11 -2.46 8.73 -14.13
C GLU A 11 -3.72 7.86 -14.27
N GLY A 12 -4.70 8.07 -13.38
CA GLY A 12 -5.93 7.29 -13.34
C GLY A 12 -5.86 5.94 -12.60
N SER A 13 -4.68 5.51 -12.10
CA SER A 13 -4.51 4.16 -11.52
C SER A 13 -3.69 4.11 -10.24
N LEU A 14 -2.54 4.77 -10.20
CA LEU A 14 -1.63 4.74 -9.06
C LEU A 14 -1.20 6.15 -8.69
N TYR A 15 -1.45 6.51 -7.44
CA TYR A 15 -1.10 7.81 -6.88
C TYR A 15 -0.28 7.62 -5.61
N ALA A 16 0.61 8.57 -5.33
CA ALA A 16 1.45 8.61 -4.15
C ALA A 16 1.34 9.98 -3.46
N VAL A 17 1.40 9.99 -2.14
CA VAL A 17 1.41 11.24 -1.36
C VAL A 17 2.85 11.73 -1.22
N GLN A 18 3.04 13.05 -1.09
CA GLN A 18 4.30 13.64 -0.64
C GLN A 18 4.05 14.44 0.64
N TYR A 19 4.88 14.21 1.64
CA TYR A 19 4.82 14.93 2.90
C TYR A 19 5.70 16.18 2.89
N ASP A 20 5.34 17.11 3.77
CA ASP A 20 6.06 18.37 3.92
C ASP A 20 7.52 18.12 4.35
N GLY A 21 8.43 18.89 3.74
CA GLY A 21 9.88 18.76 3.93
C GLY A 21 10.53 17.51 3.31
N LYS A 22 9.79 16.67 2.57
CA LYS A 22 10.36 15.52 1.84
C LYS A 22 10.61 15.87 0.38
N SER A 23 11.71 15.38 -0.19
CA SER A 23 12.09 15.64 -1.58
C SER A 23 11.34 14.80 -2.60
N TYR A 24 10.84 13.63 -2.20
CA TYR A 24 10.17 12.65 -3.06
C TYR A 24 8.81 12.28 -2.48
N ASP A 25 7.93 11.77 -3.34
CA ASP A 25 6.70 11.12 -2.90
C ASP A 25 7.01 9.79 -2.18
N GLU A 26 6.02 9.28 -1.45
CA GLU A 26 6.17 8.08 -0.63
C GLU A 26 6.35 6.80 -1.45
N PHE A 27 5.92 6.76 -2.71
CA PHE A 27 6.19 5.60 -3.56
C PHE A 27 7.69 5.54 -3.87
N LYS A 28 8.28 6.64 -4.34
CA LYS A 28 9.73 6.67 -4.55
C LYS A 28 10.50 6.48 -3.24
N THR A 29 10.07 7.14 -2.17
CA THR A 29 10.77 7.10 -0.88
C THR A 29 10.83 5.68 -0.32
N ILE A 30 9.72 4.93 -0.31
CA ILE A 30 9.70 3.58 0.28
C ILE A 30 10.56 2.60 -0.53
N PHE A 31 10.54 2.68 -1.87
CA PHE A 31 11.32 1.78 -2.71
C PHE A 31 12.82 2.10 -2.66
N ASP A 32 13.21 3.37 -2.58
CA ASP A 32 14.61 3.77 -2.35
C ASP A 32 15.09 3.25 -0.97
N GLN A 33 14.27 3.39 0.07
CA GLN A 33 14.60 2.92 1.42
C GLN A 33 14.73 1.39 1.51
N TRP A 34 13.88 0.63 0.83
CA TRP A 34 13.97 -0.84 0.81
C TRP A 34 15.12 -1.39 -0.05
N GLN A 35 15.87 -0.52 -0.71
CA GLN A 35 17.14 -0.84 -1.37
C GLN A 35 18.36 -0.32 -0.61
N ASP A 36 18.16 0.41 0.49
CA ASP A 36 19.22 0.96 1.33
C ASP A 36 19.52 0.01 2.49
N ILE A 37 20.72 -0.59 2.46
CA ILE A 37 21.19 -1.54 3.49
C ILE A 37 21.25 -0.88 4.86
N GLU A 38 21.77 0.35 4.96
CA GLU A 38 21.94 1.05 6.24
C GLU A 38 20.58 1.37 6.86
N TYR A 39 19.63 1.80 6.02
CA TYR A 39 18.24 2.01 6.46
C TYR A 39 17.60 0.71 6.97
N LEU A 40 17.74 -0.39 6.22
CA LEU A 40 17.13 -1.66 6.57
C LEU A 40 17.74 -2.28 7.84
N GLU A 41 19.07 -2.23 7.99
CA GLU A 41 19.74 -2.68 9.21
C GLU A 41 19.21 -1.92 10.43
N GLN A 42 19.15 -0.59 10.36
CA GLN A 42 18.62 0.22 11.45
C GLN A 42 17.14 -0.08 11.72
N PHE A 43 16.33 -0.20 10.66
CA PHE A 43 14.91 -0.51 10.79
C PHE A 43 14.68 -1.85 11.49
N PHE A 44 15.43 -2.90 11.12
CA PHE A 44 15.29 -4.21 11.72
C PHE A 44 15.89 -4.29 13.13
N GLU A 45 16.96 -3.55 13.43
CA GLU A 45 17.47 -3.45 14.80
C GLU A 45 16.47 -2.74 15.73
N ASP A 46 15.88 -1.63 15.27
CA ASP A 46 14.86 -0.88 16.03
C ASP A 46 13.59 -1.72 16.28
N ASN A 47 13.27 -2.65 15.38
CA ASN A 47 12.08 -3.50 15.44
C ASN A 47 12.41 -4.99 15.66
N LYS A 48 13.56 -5.27 16.27
CA LYS A 48 14.08 -6.64 16.42
C LYS A 48 13.11 -7.62 17.07
N ASN A 49 12.35 -7.15 18.05
CA ASN A 49 11.34 -7.97 18.71
C ASN A 49 10.31 -8.51 17.70
N ASP A 50 9.85 -7.69 16.75
CA ASP A 50 8.86 -8.13 15.76
C ASP A 50 9.43 -9.20 14.82
N LEU A 51 10.72 -9.09 14.49
CA LEU A 51 11.43 -10.06 13.68
C LEU A 51 11.57 -11.42 14.42
N GLU A 52 11.84 -11.38 15.73
CA GLU A 52 12.11 -12.55 16.56
C GLU A 52 10.85 -13.18 17.17
N ASN A 53 9.70 -12.50 17.19
CA ASN A 53 8.44 -12.95 17.80
C ASN A 53 7.78 -14.17 17.11
N GLY A 54 8.48 -14.83 16.18
CA GLY A 54 8.06 -16.10 15.56
C GLY A 54 7.15 -15.95 14.34
N ILE A 55 6.60 -14.76 14.08
CA ILE A 55 5.83 -14.47 12.85
C ILE A 55 6.70 -14.68 11.61
N TYR A 56 7.98 -14.31 11.70
CA TYR A 56 8.96 -14.40 10.63
C TYR A 56 9.93 -15.59 10.79
N ASN A 57 9.56 -16.63 11.56
CA ASN A 57 10.39 -17.82 11.79
C ASN A 57 11.79 -17.53 12.38
N HIS A 58 11.92 -16.55 13.28
CA HIS A 58 13.20 -16.16 13.89
C HIS A 58 14.28 -15.80 12.84
N LEU A 59 13.90 -14.97 11.87
CA LEU A 59 14.80 -14.50 10.82
C LEU A 59 15.92 -13.64 11.43
N SER A 60 17.15 -13.80 10.97
CA SER A 60 18.24 -12.90 11.37
C SER A 60 18.08 -11.53 10.69
N ILE A 61 18.69 -10.49 11.26
CA ILE A 61 18.67 -9.14 10.66
C ILE A 61 19.29 -9.16 9.26
N GLU A 62 20.44 -9.82 9.09
CA GLU A 62 21.11 -9.96 7.80
C GLU A 62 20.22 -10.68 6.77
N ASP A 63 19.55 -11.76 7.18
CA ASP A 63 18.61 -12.47 6.30
C ASP A 63 17.39 -11.60 5.94
N ALA A 64 16.89 -10.80 6.89
CA ALA A 64 15.78 -9.88 6.68
C ALA A 64 16.15 -8.78 5.67
N VAL A 65 17.33 -8.17 5.82
CA VAL A 65 17.86 -7.16 4.90
C VAL A 65 17.96 -7.73 3.48
N ASN A 66 18.67 -8.85 3.32
CA ASN A 66 18.87 -9.47 2.00
C ASN A 66 17.53 -9.86 1.35
N LYS A 67 16.62 -10.47 2.13
CA LYS A 67 15.30 -10.86 1.65
C LYS A 67 14.46 -9.66 1.22
N THR A 68 14.47 -8.57 1.99
CA THR A 68 13.73 -7.36 1.63
C THR A 68 14.27 -6.73 0.35
N ILE A 69 15.59 -6.62 0.18
CA ILE A 69 16.20 -6.07 -1.05
C ILE A 69 15.82 -6.91 -2.28
N ASP A 70 15.95 -8.23 -2.16
CA ASP A 70 15.60 -9.17 -3.22
C ASP A 70 14.13 -9.04 -3.62
N GLU A 71 13.21 -9.05 -2.65
CA GLU A 71 11.76 -8.98 -2.91
C GLU A 71 11.33 -7.61 -3.45
N THR A 72 11.95 -6.53 -2.97
CA THR A 72 11.60 -5.14 -3.32
C THR A 72 11.74 -4.88 -4.82
N SER A 73 12.85 -5.34 -5.41
CA SER A 73 13.12 -5.12 -6.84
C SER A 73 12.05 -5.76 -7.74
N PHE A 74 11.58 -6.96 -7.38
CA PHE A 74 10.47 -7.59 -8.10
C PHE A 74 9.12 -6.96 -7.79
N PHE A 75 8.93 -6.52 -6.54
CA PHE A 75 7.66 -5.96 -6.10
C PHE A 75 7.37 -4.60 -6.76
N GLU A 76 8.36 -3.71 -6.85
CA GLU A 76 8.19 -2.41 -7.52
C GLU A 76 7.72 -2.58 -8.97
N LEU A 77 8.40 -3.43 -9.73
CA LEU A 77 8.06 -3.75 -11.12
C LEU A 77 6.65 -4.35 -11.22
N LYS A 78 6.28 -5.22 -10.27
CA LYS A 78 4.96 -5.83 -10.23
C LYS A 78 3.86 -4.80 -9.96
N VAL A 79 4.07 -3.85 -9.03
CA VAL A 79 3.12 -2.77 -8.73
C VAL A 79 2.94 -1.86 -9.96
N LEU A 80 4.02 -1.46 -10.61
CA LEU A 80 3.95 -0.63 -11.83
C LEU A 80 3.26 -1.34 -13.00
N ALA A 81 3.55 -2.63 -13.22
CA ALA A 81 2.88 -3.43 -14.24
C ALA A 81 1.39 -3.61 -13.93
N ALA A 82 1.07 -3.90 -12.67
CA ALA A 82 -0.30 -4.01 -12.18
C ALA A 82 -1.09 -2.70 -12.38
N ALA A 83 -0.49 -1.55 -12.07
CA ALA A 83 -1.09 -0.24 -12.27
C ALA A 83 -1.40 0.05 -13.74
N LYS A 84 -0.48 -0.26 -14.65
CA LYS A 84 -0.71 -0.10 -16.09
C LYS A 84 -1.84 -1.00 -16.58
N ASN A 85 -1.85 -2.26 -16.15
CA ASN A 85 -2.90 -3.21 -16.53
C ASN A 85 -4.28 -2.82 -16.00
N SER A 86 -4.39 -2.22 -14.81
CA SER A 86 -5.68 -1.75 -14.28
C SER A 86 -6.39 -0.77 -15.22
N LEU A 87 -5.66 -0.06 -16.09
CA LEU A 87 -6.23 0.86 -17.08
C LEU A 87 -6.40 0.20 -18.45
N SER A 88 -5.35 -0.46 -18.94
CA SER A 88 -5.30 -0.94 -20.33
C SER A 88 -5.90 -2.32 -20.53
N ASN A 89 -5.94 -3.15 -19.49
CA ASN A 89 -6.46 -4.51 -19.51
C ASN A 89 -6.98 -4.94 -18.12
N PRO A 90 -8.14 -4.43 -17.66
CA PRO A 90 -8.67 -4.73 -16.33
C PRO A 90 -8.91 -6.22 -16.06
N GLU A 91 -9.11 -7.01 -17.12
CA GLU A 91 -9.29 -8.47 -17.04
C GLU A 91 -7.96 -9.24 -16.89
N ALA A 92 -6.81 -8.56 -17.01
CA ALA A 92 -5.52 -9.18 -16.80
C ALA A 92 -5.43 -9.90 -15.45
N LYS A 93 -4.64 -10.97 -15.41
CA LYS A 93 -4.36 -11.71 -14.17
C LYS A 93 -3.64 -10.85 -13.13
N ILE A 94 -2.91 -9.82 -13.57
CA ILE A 94 -2.11 -8.94 -12.73
C ILE A 94 -2.63 -7.51 -12.91
N THR A 95 -3.52 -7.08 -12.02
CA THR A 95 -3.98 -5.69 -11.83
C THR A 95 -3.72 -5.29 -10.38
N LEU A 96 -3.84 -4.00 -10.04
CA LEU A 96 -3.64 -3.54 -8.66
C LEU A 96 -4.58 -4.25 -7.69
N GLU A 97 -5.86 -4.37 -8.04
CA GLU A 97 -6.87 -5.06 -7.23
C GLU A 97 -6.52 -6.54 -7.04
N LYS A 98 -6.09 -7.24 -8.09
CA LYS A 98 -5.86 -8.70 -8.03
C LYS A 98 -4.51 -9.06 -7.42
N ALA A 99 -3.49 -8.20 -7.53
CA ALA A 99 -2.10 -8.54 -7.23
C ALA A 99 -1.51 -7.82 -6.02
N VAL A 100 -2.05 -6.65 -5.64
CA VAL A 100 -1.51 -5.79 -4.56
C VAL A 100 -2.56 -5.55 -3.48
N PHE A 101 -3.76 -5.13 -3.88
CA PHE A 101 -4.85 -4.73 -2.98
C PHE A 101 -5.96 -5.79 -2.87
N HIS A 102 -5.64 -7.05 -3.16
CA HIS A 102 -6.62 -8.12 -3.05
C HIS A 102 -7.10 -8.29 -1.61
N SER A 103 -8.38 -8.59 -1.44
CA SER A 103 -8.94 -8.86 -0.12
C SER A 103 -8.34 -10.14 0.46
N LEU A 104 -7.84 -10.07 1.69
CA LEU A 104 -7.39 -11.24 2.44
C LEU A 104 -8.56 -12.06 3.04
N HIS A 105 -9.78 -11.53 3.01
CA HIS A 105 -10.97 -12.26 3.46
C HIS A 105 -11.47 -13.21 2.37
N LYS A 106 -11.77 -14.46 2.76
CA LYS A 106 -12.32 -15.50 1.86
C LYS A 106 -13.72 -15.17 1.35
N GLU A 107 -14.49 -14.41 2.11
CA GLU A 107 -15.82 -13.95 1.71
C GLU A 107 -15.74 -12.52 1.20
N VAL A 108 -16.06 -12.33 -0.08
CA VAL A 108 -16.30 -11.02 -0.66
C VAL A 108 -17.61 -10.52 -0.06
N TYR A 109 -17.53 -9.79 1.05
CA TYR A 109 -18.69 -9.05 1.55
C TYR A 109 -19.06 -8.03 0.49
N ASN A 110 -20.07 -8.35 -0.30
CA ASN A 110 -20.71 -7.43 -1.23
C ASN A 110 -21.43 -6.38 -0.36
N ASN A 111 -20.67 -5.38 0.08
CA ASN A 111 -21.15 -4.32 0.93
C ASN A 111 -20.90 -3.02 0.19
N ASP A 112 -21.93 -2.18 0.12
CA ASP A 112 -21.95 -0.91 -0.61
C ASP A 112 -20.85 0.09 -0.16
N TYR A 113 -20.06 -0.27 0.86
CA TYR A 113 -18.96 0.50 1.43
C TYR A 113 -17.56 0.02 1.00
N ILE A 114 -17.41 -0.92 0.05
CA ILE A 114 -16.08 -1.28 -0.47
C ILE A 114 -15.36 -0.05 -1.03
N GLU A 115 -16.08 0.86 -1.69
CA GLU A 115 -15.56 2.12 -2.21
C GLU A 115 -15.01 3.06 -1.11
N SER A 116 -15.40 2.85 0.15
CA SER A 116 -14.97 3.68 1.29
C SER A 116 -13.60 3.31 1.84
N LYS A 117 -12.96 2.23 1.37
CA LYS A 117 -11.67 1.78 1.93
C LYS A 117 -10.49 2.73 1.65
N ALA A 118 -10.62 3.63 0.68
CA ALA A 118 -9.60 4.65 0.35
C ALA A 118 -9.87 6.02 1.01
N TYR A 119 -11.06 6.26 1.55
CA TYR A 119 -11.40 7.52 2.21
C TYR A 119 -11.67 7.24 3.68
N GLY A 120 -10.76 7.69 4.55
CA GLY A 120 -11.00 7.74 5.99
C GLY A 120 -12.41 8.26 6.26
N THR A 121 -13.15 7.54 7.09
CA THR A 121 -14.57 7.73 7.37
C THR A 121 -14.89 9.22 7.56
N LYS A 122 -15.44 9.86 6.52
CA LYS A 122 -16.07 11.17 6.67
C LYS A 122 -17.31 10.97 7.52
N THR A 123 -17.12 11.22 8.80
CA THR A 123 -18.05 11.82 9.75
C THR A 123 -19.51 11.41 9.59
N ASN A 124 -19.96 10.58 10.53
CA ASN A 124 -21.38 10.44 10.90
C ASN A 124 -22.03 11.83 11.00
N LEU A 125 -22.84 12.20 10.01
CA LEU A 125 -23.86 13.24 10.17
C LEU A 125 -25.23 12.59 9.95
N VAL A 126 -25.74 12.13 11.09
CA VAL A 126 -27.15 12.14 11.50
C VAL A 126 -28.16 11.59 10.48
N LYS A 127 -28.60 10.35 10.76
CA LYS A 127 -29.95 9.87 10.43
C LYS A 127 -30.98 10.97 10.72
N ASN A 128 -31.64 11.48 9.69
CA ASN A 128 -32.99 11.97 9.84
C ASN A 128 -33.89 11.35 8.76
N ILE A 129 -34.80 10.53 9.26
CA ILE A 129 -35.84 9.81 8.53
C ILE A 129 -37.00 10.80 8.25
N ARG A 130 -37.74 10.51 7.16
CA ARG A 130 -39.08 10.99 6.74
C ARG A 130 -39.04 12.17 5.75
N TYR A 131 -39.74 12.17 4.61
CA TYR A 131 -41.07 11.66 4.24
C TYR A 131 -41.08 11.26 2.74
N LYS A 132 -41.66 10.12 2.33
CA LYS A 132 -43.03 9.89 1.83
C LYS A 132 -43.27 10.29 0.35
N ILE A 133 -43.43 9.26 -0.48
CA ILE A 133 -44.31 9.09 -1.66
C ILE A 133 -44.87 10.38 -2.28
N MET A 134 -44.50 10.63 -3.53
CA MET A 134 -45.44 10.78 -4.65
C MET A 134 -44.81 10.28 -5.94
#